data_AF-A0A4U5NTS4-F1
#
_entry.id   AF-A0A4U5NTS4-F1
#
_cell.length_a   1.000
_cell.length_b   1.000
_cell.length_c   1.000
_cell.angle_alpha   90.00
_cell.angle_beta   90.00
_cell.angle_gamma   90.00
#
_symmetry.space_group_name_H-M   'P 1'
#
loop_
_entity.id
_entity.type
_entity.pdbx_description
1 polymer ?
#
loop_
_entity_poly.entity_id
_entity_poly.type
_entity_poly.pdbx_seq_one_letter_code
_entity_poly.pdbx_strand_id
1 'polypeptide(L)'
;MRLVAALLVLCRPVDSQYSPFGNVDNEAKTKSLSGGFASDGDPKINAAAIELLTVGLLGGYAERKVKQFNDRIYLNKLLRSYWLGTRYYSLDNHYYLESRDTCAYRMNATERVGLEYEDGTLIYHIIYQCQRYAEYCCGLTCCKNSDRRAALAAEEIKERVNGSPSLSTVSIVLSFASLLRLFG
;
A
#
# COMPACT_ATOMS: atom_id res chain seq x y z
N MET A 1 -41.98 -36.07 -3.40
CA MET A 1 -42.56 -34.73 -3.57
C MET A 1 -42.23 -33.89 -2.35
N ARG A 2 -41.30 -32.94 -2.51
CA ARG A 2 -41.17 -31.62 -1.87
C ARG A 2 -41.57 -31.43 -0.39
N LEU A 3 -40.57 -31.24 0.48
CA LEU A 3 -40.44 -30.02 1.30
C LEU A 3 -38.99 -29.89 1.79
N VAL A 4 -38.22 -29.16 0.97
CA VAL A 4 -36.87 -28.66 1.24
C VAL A 4 -37.02 -27.22 1.74
N ALA A 5 -36.01 -26.77 2.50
CA ALA A 5 -35.66 -25.36 2.74
C ALA A 5 -36.30 -24.67 3.96
N ALA A 6 -35.66 -24.83 5.13
CA ALA A 6 -35.59 -23.78 6.15
C ALA A 6 -34.55 -24.13 7.22
N LEU A 7 -33.25 -23.97 6.95
CA LEU A 7 -32.21 -23.68 7.97
C LEU A 7 -30.81 -23.45 7.34
N LEU A 8 -30.69 -22.52 6.38
CA LEU A 8 -29.38 -22.08 5.84
C LEU A 8 -29.37 -20.56 5.59
N VAL A 9 -29.87 -19.81 6.55
CA VAL A 9 -29.72 -18.35 6.66
C VAL A 9 -29.09 -18.17 8.03
N LEU A 10 -27.78 -18.06 8.17
CA LEU A 10 -27.06 -16.79 8.24
C LEU A 10 -25.55 -17.09 8.14
N CYS A 11 -25.00 -17.06 6.93
CA CYS A 11 -23.59 -16.77 6.67
C CYS A 11 -23.51 -16.40 5.19
N ARG A 12 -24.16 -15.29 4.82
CA ARG A 12 -23.83 -14.64 3.57
C ARG A 12 -22.48 -13.95 3.80
N PRO A 13 -21.42 -14.24 3.01
CA PRO A 13 -20.28 -13.35 2.98
C PRO A 13 -20.82 -11.98 2.57
N VAL A 14 -20.62 -10.97 3.42
CA VAL A 14 -20.92 -9.59 3.05
C VAL A 14 -20.12 -9.31 1.78
N ASP A 15 -20.84 -9.01 0.71
CA ASP A 15 -20.32 -8.74 -0.62
C ASP A 15 -19.28 -7.61 -0.53
N SER A 16 -18.01 -8.00 -0.53
CA SER A 16 -16.85 -7.14 -0.76
C SER A 16 -16.81 -6.75 -2.24
N GLN A 17 -17.80 -6.00 -2.71
CA GLN A 17 -17.87 -5.54 -4.10
C GLN A 17 -18.31 -4.07 -4.19
N TYR A 18 -17.53 -3.18 -3.58
CA TYR A 18 -17.21 -1.89 -4.20
C TYR A 18 -15.97 -1.27 -3.54
N SER A 19 -14.78 -1.68 -3.98
CA SER A 19 -13.59 -0.84 -3.88
C SER A 19 -13.38 -0.25 -5.29
N PRO A 20 -13.31 1.07 -5.47
CA PRO A 20 -12.99 1.67 -6.77
C PRO A 20 -11.57 1.31 -7.27
N PHE A 21 -10.84 0.50 -6.50
CA PHE A 21 -9.50 0.02 -6.78
C PHE A 21 -9.52 -1.52 -6.75
N GLY A 22 -9.49 -2.15 -7.93
CA GLY A 22 -9.65 -3.59 -8.12
C GLY A 22 -8.55 -4.49 -7.51
N ASN A 23 -8.87 -5.78 -7.56
CA ASN A 23 -8.17 -7.03 -7.20
C ASN A 23 -7.55 -7.18 -5.79
N VAL A 24 -7.95 -8.27 -5.13
CA VAL A 24 -7.72 -8.60 -3.71
C VAL A 24 -6.28 -9.10 -3.45
N ASP A 25 -5.51 -9.39 -4.50
CA ASP A 25 -4.18 -9.99 -4.37
C ASP A 25 -3.03 -8.96 -4.16
N ASN A 26 -3.36 -7.66 -4.11
CA ASN A 26 -2.43 -6.57 -3.76
C ASN A 26 -2.84 -5.90 -2.44
N GLU A 27 -3.20 -6.70 -1.44
CA GLU A 27 -3.35 -6.23 -0.08
C GLU A 27 -2.04 -5.61 0.40
N ALA A 28 -2.09 -4.34 0.84
CA ALA A 28 -1.03 -3.60 1.52
C ALA A 28 0.08 -2.90 0.69
N LYS A 29 -0.14 -2.57 -0.59
CA LYS A 29 0.80 -1.67 -1.30
C LYS A 29 0.41 -0.19 -1.19
N THR A 30 1.41 0.64 -1.00
CA THR A 30 1.29 2.11 -1.05
C THR A 30 1.07 2.55 -2.50
N LYS A 31 0.18 3.54 -2.71
CA LYS A 31 -0.16 4.06 -4.03
C LYS A 31 -0.03 5.58 -4.07
N SER A 32 0.42 6.12 -5.19
CA SER A 32 0.21 7.53 -5.55
C SER A 32 -1.10 7.63 -6.32
N LEU A 33 -2.02 8.47 -5.85
CA LEU A 33 -3.31 8.70 -6.50
C LEU A 33 -3.20 9.63 -7.71
N SER A 34 -2.12 10.41 -7.81
CA SER A 34 -1.87 11.25 -9.00
C SER A 34 -1.13 10.49 -10.11
N GLY A 35 -0.87 9.19 -9.92
CA GLY A 35 -0.13 8.35 -10.88
C GLY A 35 1.40 8.49 -10.80
N GLY A 36 1.91 9.09 -9.70
CA GLY A 36 3.34 9.19 -9.43
C GLY A 36 3.97 7.88 -8.95
N PHE A 37 5.26 7.93 -8.60
CA PHE A 37 5.97 6.80 -8.03
C PHE A 37 5.50 6.52 -6.60
N ALA A 38 5.41 5.24 -6.25
CA ALA A 38 5.11 4.80 -4.91
C ALA A 38 5.97 3.57 -4.57
N SER A 39 6.50 3.55 -3.35
CA SER A 39 7.06 2.34 -2.72
C SER A 39 6.45 2.15 -1.34
N ASP A 40 6.64 0.97 -0.76
CA ASP A 40 6.13 0.66 0.59
C ASP A 40 6.95 1.28 1.72
N GLY A 41 8.06 1.97 1.41
CA GLY A 41 8.89 2.67 2.38
C GLY A 41 9.57 1.74 3.40
N ASP A 42 10.01 2.32 4.52
CA ASP A 42 10.62 1.55 5.62
C ASP A 42 9.53 1.01 6.56
N PRO A 43 9.44 -0.33 6.75
CA PRO A 43 8.43 -0.93 7.62
C PRO A 43 8.51 -0.45 9.07
N LYS A 44 9.70 -0.11 9.59
CA LYS A 44 9.85 0.40 10.96
C LYS A 44 9.23 1.78 11.13
N ILE A 45 9.42 2.64 10.14
CA ILE A 45 8.82 3.99 10.15
C ILE A 45 7.32 3.90 9.98
N ASN A 46 6.84 3.01 9.10
CA ASN A 46 5.42 2.78 8.91
C ASN A 46 4.75 2.31 10.21
N ALA A 47 5.31 1.29 10.88
CA ALA A 47 4.77 0.79 12.13
C ALA A 47 4.69 1.90 13.21
N ALA A 48 5.75 2.70 13.36
CA ALA A 48 5.78 3.81 14.30
C ALA A 48 4.77 4.92 13.93
N ALA A 49 4.57 5.19 12.65
CA ALA A 49 3.59 6.16 12.18
C ALA A 49 2.16 5.68 12.48
N ILE A 50 1.84 4.41 12.21
CA ILE A 50 0.53 3.81 12.51
C ILE A 50 0.23 3.90 14.00
N GLU A 51 1.18 3.51 14.85
CA GLU A 51 1.02 3.60 16.31
C GLU A 51 0.67 5.03 16.76
N LEU A 52 1.39 6.04 16.24
CA LEU A 52 1.13 7.44 16.57
C LEU A 52 -0.21 7.95 16.04
N LEU A 53 -0.69 7.45 14.90
CA LEU A 53 -1.98 7.83 14.34
C LEU A 53 -3.14 7.20 15.12
N THR A 54 -2.98 5.97 15.59
CA THR A 54 -4.07 5.21 16.21
C THR A 54 -4.15 5.39 17.72
N VAL A 55 -3.06 5.73 18.41
CA VAL A 55 -3.05 5.87 19.88
C VAL A 55 -4.09 6.87 20.40
N GLY A 56 -4.34 7.97 19.68
CA GLY A 56 -5.34 8.96 20.06
C GLY A 56 -6.80 8.52 19.86
N LEU A 57 -7.03 7.50 19.03
CA LEU A 57 -8.37 6.98 18.73
C LEU A 57 -8.68 5.71 19.52
N LEU A 58 -7.71 4.80 19.63
CA LEU A 58 -7.87 3.46 20.21
C LEU A 58 -7.26 3.36 21.61
N GLY A 59 -6.25 4.16 21.93
CA GLY A 59 -5.55 4.11 23.21
C GLY A 59 -6.21 4.94 24.33
N GLY A 60 -7.32 5.61 24.05
CA GLY A 60 -8.06 6.41 25.03
C GLY A 60 -9.01 5.58 25.88
N TYR A 61 -9.56 6.18 26.95
CA TYR A 61 -10.57 5.53 27.81
C TYR A 61 -11.85 5.13 27.06
N ALA A 62 -12.14 5.78 25.93
CA ALA A 62 -13.22 5.42 25.03
C ALA A 62 -12.68 5.38 23.60
N GLU A 63 -12.86 4.24 22.92
CA GLU A 63 -12.53 4.09 21.51
C GLU A 63 -13.36 5.07 20.67
N ARG A 64 -12.68 5.82 19.80
CA ARG A 64 -13.30 6.87 18.97
C ARG A 64 -13.39 6.42 17.53
N LYS A 65 -14.59 6.56 16.96
CA LYS A 65 -14.81 6.40 15.52
C LYS A 65 -14.38 7.64 14.73
N VAL A 66 -14.01 7.44 13.49
CA VAL A 66 -13.61 8.52 12.56
C VAL A 66 -14.83 9.21 11.98
N LYS A 67 -14.84 10.54 12.08
CA LYS A 67 -15.83 11.47 11.54
C LYS A 67 -15.11 12.51 10.68
N GLN A 68 -15.90 13.31 9.96
CA GLN A 68 -15.37 14.36 9.07
C GLN A 68 -14.46 15.39 9.77
N PHE A 69 -14.60 15.60 11.08
CA PHE A 69 -13.85 16.64 11.81
C PHE A 69 -12.66 16.13 12.63
N ASN A 70 -12.47 14.81 12.73
CA ASN A 70 -11.40 14.19 13.52
C ASN A 70 -10.62 13.14 12.73
N ASP A 71 -10.72 13.16 11.40
CA ASP A 71 -9.98 12.28 10.49
C ASP A 71 -8.53 12.73 10.29
N ARG A 72 -8.23 14.04 10.43
CA ARG A 72 -6.87 14.58 10.30
C ARG A 72 -6.05 14.53 11.59
N ILE A 73 -4.84 14.00 11.47
CA ILE A 73 -3.81 14.02 12.53
C ILE A 73 -2.51 14.57 11.96
N TYR A 74 -1.89 15.52 12.65
CA TYR A 74 -0.55 16.02 12.29
C TYR A 74 0.51 15.31 13.13
N LEU A 75 1.45 14.64 12.47
CA LEU A 75 2.56 13.98 13.15
C LEU A 75 3.80 14.87 13.11
N ASN A 76 4.17 15.42 14.28
CA ASN A 76 5.35 16.29 14.41
C ASN A 76 6.65 15.61 13.95
N LYS A 77 6.80 14.30 14.18
CA LYS A 77 8.00 13.56 13.76
C LYS A 77 8.17 13.48 12.25
N LEU A 78 7.07 13.45 11.50
CA LEU A 78 7.06 13.35 10.03
C LEU A 78 6.73 14.69 9.35
N LEU A 79 6.46 15.72 10.15
CA LEU A 79 6.11 17.08 9.74
C LEU A 79 4.99 17.11 8.69
N ARG A 80 3.95 16.29 8.91
CA ARG A 80 2.90 16.09 7.90
C ARG A 80 1.55 15.76 8.51
N SER A 81 0.51 16.14 7.78
CA SER A 81 -0.88 15.77 8.04
C SER A 81 -1.21 14.43 7.38
N TYR A 82 -1.94 13.62 8.12
CA TYR A 82 -2.47 12.32 7.74
C TYR A 82 -3.98 12.36 7.94
N TRP A 83 -4.72 11.71 7.04
CA TRP A 83 -6.16 11.53 7.13
C TRP A 83 -6.47 10.04 7.21
N LEU A 84 -7.33 9.68 8.15
CA LEU A 84 -7.78 8.31 8.31
C LEU A 84 -8.95 8.04 7.37
N GLY A 85 -8.67 7.24 6.35
CA GLY A 85 -9.64 6.84 5.35
C GLY A 85 -9.76 7.80 4.15
N THR A 86 -10.57 7.38 3.21
CA THR A 86 -10.72 8.01 1.89
C THR A 86 -11.95 8.92 1.78
N ARG A 87 -12.81 9.00 2.79
CA ARG A 87 -14.10 9.69 2.68
C ARG A 87 -14.00 11.21 2.79
N TYR A 88 -13.13 11.70 3.68
CA TYR A 88 -13.18 13.09 4.13
C TYR A 88 -11.94 13.91 3.82
N TYR A 89 -10.81 13.28 3.47
CA TYR A 89 -9.53 13.98 3.25
C TYR A 89 -9.61 15.11 2.22
N SER A 90 -10.40 14.93 1.16
CA SER A 90 -10.57 15.93 0.09
C SER A 90 -11.50 17.09 0.49
N LEU A 91 -12.21 16.96 1.61
CA LEU A 91 -13.08 18.01 2.16
C LEU A 91 -12.31 18.95 3.11
N ASP A 92 -11.06 18.64 3.45
CA ASP A 92 -10.22 19.49 4.30
C ASP A 92 -9.64 20.67 3.51
N ASN A 93 -10.43 21.73 3.38
CA ASN A 93 -10.06 22.93 2.63
C ASN A 93 -8.83 23.69 3.19
N HIS A 94 -8.38 23.39 4.41
CA HIS A 94 -7.27 24.12 5.04
C HIS A 94 -5.93 23.45 4.79
N TYR A 95 -5.89 22.11 4.79
CA TYR A 95 -4.62 21.37 4.75
C TYR A 95 -4.49 20.45 3.53
N TYR A 96 -5.59 20.10 2.87
CA TYR A 96 -5.54 19.40 1.60
C TYR A 96 -5.19 20.39 0.49
N LEU A 97 -4.13 20.11 -0.25
CA LEU A 97 -3.64 20.97 -1.33
C LEU A 97 -3.62 20.20 -2.65
N GLU A 98 -4.45 20.61 -3.62
CA GLU A 98 -4.54 19.97 -4.94
C GLU A 98 -3.22 20.01 -5.74
N SER A 99 -2.33 20.94 -5.40
CA SER A 99 -1.00 21.06 -6.00
C SER A 99 -0.02 19.97 -5.56
N ARG A 100 -0.34 19.22 -4.49
CA ARG A 100 0.49 18.13 -3.96
C ARG A 100 0.12 16.77 -4.55
N ASP A 101 1.03 15.82 -4.46
CA ASP A 101 0.73 14.43 -4.79
C ASP A 101 0.05 13.75 -3.60
N THR A 102 -1.06 13.04 -3.85
CA THR A 102 -1.81 12.36 -2.79
C THR A 102 -1.40 10.90 -2.72
N CYS A 103 -0.94 10.46 -1.56
CA CYS A 103 -0.49 9.11 -1.28
C CYS A 103 -1.55 8.36 -0.47
N ALA A 104 -1.76 7.09 -0.80
CA ALA A 104 -2.64 6.18 -0.10
C ALA A 104 -1.85 4.97 0.40
N TYR A 105 -1.67 4.89 1.72
CA TYR A 105 -1.10 3.72 2.37
C TYR A 105 -2.21 2.76 2.77
N ARG A 106 -2.19 1.51 2.28
CA ARG A 106 -3.19 0.50 2.62
C ARG A 106 -2.76 -0.25 3.88
N MET A 107 -3.56 -0.15 4.94
CA MET A 107 -3.31 -0.84 6.20
C MET A 107 -3.58 -2.35 6.11
N ASN A 108 -2.81 -3.12 6.86
CA ASN A 108 -3.00 -4.55 7.06
C ASN A 108 -4.20 -4.86 7.96
N ALA A 109 -4.62 -6.13 7.98
CA ALA A 109 -5.72 -6.58 8.83
C ALA A 109 -5.50 -6.33 10.33
N THR A 110 -4.26 -6.44 10.79
CA THR A 110 -3.87 -6.18 12.19
C THR A 110 -3.82 -4.70 12.53
N GLU A 111 -3.45 -3.85 11.57
CA GLU A 111 -3.33 -2.39 11.76
C GLU A 111 -4.69 -1.69 11.78
N ARG A 112 -5.72 -2.30 11.17
CA ARG A 112 -7.07 -1.74 11.07
C ARG A 112 -8.04 -2.19 12.17
N VAL A 113 -7.57 -2.94 13.17
CA VAL A 113 -8.42 -3.43 14.26
C VAL A 113 -8.96 -2.23 15.06
N GLY A 114 -10.29 -2.15 15.22
CA GLY A 114 -10.96 -1.04 15.91
C GLY A 114 -11.06 0.26 15.11
N LEU A 115 -10.48 0.34 13.90
CA LEU A 115 -10.57 1.54 13.06
C LEU A 115 -11.82 1.51 12.18
N GLU A 116 -12.83 2.25 12.62
CA GLU A 116 -14.12 2.37 11.95
C GLU A 116 -14.53 3.84 11.78
N TYR A 117 -15.29 4.09 10.71
CA TYR A 117 -16.09 5.30 10.61
C TYR A 117 -17.30 5.23 11.55
N GLU A 118 -17.95 6.37 11.78
CA GLU A 118 -19.14 6.47 12.64
C GLU A 118 -20.28 5.51 12.28
N ASP A 119 -20.44 5.19 10.99
CA ASP A 119 -21.44 4.24 10.47
C ASP A 119 -21.04 2.76 10.63
N GLY A 120 -19.89 2.48 11.26
CA GLY A 120 -19.37 1.12 11.45
C GLY A 120 -18.64 0.56 10.23
N THR A 121 -18.45 1.35 9.17
CA THR A 121 -17.67 0.89 8.02
C THR A 121 -16.17 0.92 8.30
N LEU A 122 -15.45 -0.04 7.73
CA LEU A 122 -14.02 -0.23 7.98
C LEU A 122 -13.16 0.78 7.22
N ILE A 123 -12.05 1.16 7.86
CA ILE A 123 -11.04 2.03 7.26
C ILE A 123 -9.88 1.20 6.75
N TYR A 124 -9.58 1.34 5.45
CA TYR A 124 -8.52 0.56 4.80
C TYR A 124 -7.26 1.36 4.48
N HIS A 125 -7.36 2.68 4.35
CA HIS A 125 -6.25 3.51 3.87
C HIS A 125 -5.99 4.67 4.80
N ILE A 126 -4.72 5.03 4.93
CA ILE A 126 -4.26 6.31 5.48
C ILE A 126 -3.86 7.17 4.30
N ILE A 127 -4.41 8.37 4.23
CA ILE A 127 -4.14 9.34 3.16
C ILE A 127 -3.19 10.40 3.68
N TYR A 128 -2.24 10.81 2.85
CA TYR A 128 -1.33 11.92 3.14
C TYR A 128 -0.84 12.54 1.83
N GLN A 129 -0.15 13.68 1.87
CA GLN A 129 0.29 14.37 0.66
C GLN A 129 1.79 14.63 0.62
N CYS A 130 2.45 14.31 -0.49
CA CYS A 130 3.86 14.60 -0.78
C CYS A 130 4.00 15.78 -1.77
N GLN A 131 5.18 16.41 -1.80
CA GLN A 131 5.46 17.47 -2.76
C GLN A 131 5.60 16.92 -4.19
N ARG A 132 4.65 17.22 -5.08
CA ARG A 132 4.51 16.60 -6.43
C ARG A 132 5.78 16.55 -7.28
N TYR A 133 6.66 17.54 -7.18
CA TYR A 133 7.87 17.64 -8.00
C TYR A 133 9.18 17.36 -7.25
N ALA A 134 9.14 17.29 -5.91
CA ALA A 134 10.32 17.10 -5.08
C ALA A 134 10.37 15.73 -4.39
N GLU A 135 9.20 15.13 -4.16
CA GLU A 135 9.01 13.92 -3.38
C GLU A 135 8.11 12.92 -4.12
N TYR A 136 8.14 11.67 -3.67
CA TYR A 136 7.22 10.60 -4.09
C TYR A 136 6.74 9.78 -2.89
N CYS A 137 5.67 9.00 -3.06
CA CYS A 137 5.06 8.21 -1.99
C CYS A 137 5.97 7.06 -1.54
N CYS A 138 6.18 6.91 -0.23
CA CYS A 138 7.15 5.98 0.35
C CYS A 138 6.61 5.45 1.69
N GLY A 139 5.73 4.45 1.64
CA GLY A 139 5.03 3.93 2.82
C GLY A 139 4.08 4.95 3.44
N LEU A 140 4.34 5.33 4.69
CA LEU A 140 3.67 6.45 5.39
C LEU A 140 4.51 7.73 5.39
N THR A 141 5.52 7.80 4.50
CA THR A 141 6.43 8.94 4.38
C THR A 141 6.55 9.42 2.93
N CYS A 142 7.32 10.49 2.74
CA CYS A 142 7.67 11.01 1.42
C CYS A 142 9.18 10.89 1.24
N CYS A 143 9.61 10.21 0.18
CA CYS A 143 11.01 10.04 -0.17
C CYS A 143 11.39 11.06 -1.25
N LYS A 144 12.64 11.56 -1.24
CA LYS A 144 13.07 12.59 -2.21
C LYS A 144 13.32 11.99 -3.58
N ASN A 145 12.96 12.73 -4.62
CA ASN A 145 13.24 12.32 -6.00
C ASN A 145 14.75 12.19 -6.33
N SER A 146 15.64 12.85 -5.58
CA SER A 146 17.10 12.65 -5.70
C SER A 146 17.50 11.20 -5.36
N ASP A 147 16.84 10.65 -4.36
CA ASP A 147 17.17 9.34 -3.78
C ASP A 147 16.59 8.21 -4.64
N ARG A 148 15.65 8.56 -5.54
CA ARG A 148 15.06 7.67 -6.54
C ARG A 148 16.10 7.02 -7.45
N ARG A 149 17.17 7.74 -7.84
CA ARG A 149 18.24 7.17 -8.68
C ARG A 149 19.04 6.10 -7.94
N ALA A 150 19.27 6.29 -6.63
CA ALA A 150 19.92 5.29 -5.79
C ALA A 150 19.01 4.07 -5.56
N ALA A 151 17.70 4.29 -5.38
CA ALA A 151 16.73 3.21 -5.22
C ALA A 151 16.57 2.35 -6.48
N LEU A 152 16.46 2.97 -7.66
CA LEU A 152 16.40 2.24 -8.94
C LEU A 152 17.70 1.44 -9.21
N ALA A 153 18.86 2.01 -8.90
CA ALA A 153 20.14 1.30 -9.01
C ALA A 153 20.23 0.12 -8.02
N ALA A 154 19.72 0.30 -6.80
CA ALA A 154 19.70 -0.76 -5.79
C ALA A 154 18.74 -1.91 -6.16
N GLU A 155 17.59 -1.60 -6.75
CA GLU A 155 16.65 -2.63 -7.25
C GLU A 155 17.23 -3.40 -8.44
N GLU A 156 17.89 -2.73 -9.40
CA GLU A 156 18.57 -3.42 -10.52
C GLU A 156 19.69 -4.35 -10.01
N ILE A 157 20.46 -3.93 -9.01
CA ILE A 157 21.49 -4.77 -8.38
C ILE A 157 20.84 -5.96 -7.65
N LYS A 158 19.73 -5.73 -6.94
CA LYS A 158 19.01 -6.80 -6.23
C LYS A 158 18.40 -7.82 -7.19
N GLU A 159 17.89 -7.39 -8.35
CA GLU A 159 17.46 -8.28 -9.42
C GLU A 159 18.62 -9.04 -10.05
N ARG A 160 19.81 -8.44 -10.22
CA ARG A 160 21.00 -9.19 -10.69
C ARG A 160 21.52 -10.20 -9.67
N VAL A 161 21.45 -9.88 -8.38
CA VAL A 161 21.92 -10.75 -7.29
C VAL A 161 20.94 -11.91 -7.05
N ASN A 162 19.63 -11.64 -7.06
CA ASN A 162 18.59 -12.67 -6.92
C ASN A 162 18.30 -13.41 -8.24
N GLY A 163 18.56 -12.78 -9.38
CA GLY A 163 18.55 -13.36 -10.72
C GLY A 163 19.91 -13.95 -11.08
N SER A 164 20.47 -14.80 -10.21
CA SER A 164 21.49 -15.74 -10.70
C SER A 164 20.80 -16.72 -11.65
N PRO A 165 21.24 -16.84 -12.92
CA PRO A 165 20.75 -17.89 -13.78
C PRO A 165 21.16 -19.22 -13.14
N SER A 166 20.19 -20.09 -12.86
CA SER A 166 20.47 -21.50 -12.61
C SER A 166 21.38 -22.00 -13.73
N LEU A 167 22.58 -22.46 -13.38
CA LEU A 167 23.47 -23.21 -14.27
C LEU A 167 22.75 -24.49 -14.71
N SER A 168 21.93 -24.39 -15.75
CA SER A 168 21.33 -25.54 -16.43
C SER A 168 21.18 -25.27 -17.92
N THR A 169 22.22 -24.70 -18.53
CA THR A 169 22.44 -24.78 -19.99
C THR A 169 23.92 -24.95 -20.30
N VAL A 170 24.63 -25.75 -19.50
CA VAL A 170 25.77 -26.51 -20.00
C VAL A 170 25.16 -27.70 -20.77
N SER A 171 24.87 -27.55 -22.07
CA SER A 171 24.72 -28.72 -22.98
C SER A 171 24.58 -28.40 -24.47
N ILE A 172 24.29 -27.17 -24.93
CA ILE A 172 23.92 -27.00 -26.36
C ILE A 172 25.08 -26.57 -27.28
N VAL A 173 26.21 -26.09 -26.76
CA VAL A 173 27.30 -25.57 -27.65
C VAL A 173 28.36 -26.62 -28.01
N LEU A 174 28.41 -27.78 -27.35
CA LEU A 174 29.40 -28.82 -27.66
C LEU A 174 28.90 -29.91 -28.64
N SER A 175 27.63 -29.92 -29.02
CA SER A 175 27.10 -30.89 -30.01
C SER A 175 27.26 -30.45 -31.47
N PHE A 176 27.57 -29.18 -31.74
CA PHE A 176 27.76 -28.70 -33.12
C PHE A 176 29.20 -28.83 -33.64
N ALA A 177 30.18 -29.10 -32.79
CA ALA A 177 31.56 -29.30 -33.23
C ALA A 177 31.84 -30.70 -33.81
N SER A 178 30.95 -31.67 -33.61
CA SER A 178 31.14 -33.06 -34.07
C SER A 178 30.41 -33.41 -35.38
N LEU A 179 29.54 -32.54 -35.90
CA LEU A 179 28.82 -32.78 -37.17
C LEU A 179 29.47 -32.11 -38.39
N LEU A 180 30.44 -31.21 -38.20
CA LEU A 180 31.17 -30.55 -39.29
C LEU A 180 32.45 -31.28 -39.73
N ARG A 181 32.70 -32.51 -39.24
CA ARG A 181 33.84 -33.36 -39.68
C ARG A 181 33.43 -34.59 -40.51
N LEU A 182 32.20 -34.65 -41.03
CA LEU A 182 31.73 -35.76 -41.88
C LEU A 182 31.36 -35.36 -43.31
N PHE A 183 31.56 -34.08 -43.68
CA PHE A 183 31.53 -33.62 -45.06
C PHE A 183 32.75 -32.74 -45.32
N GLY A 184 33.88 -33.39 -45.58
CA GLY A 184 35.15 -32.80 -46.00
C GLY A 184 36.02 -33.89 -46.60
#